data_AF-V4JTH8-F1
#
_entry.id   AF-V4JTH8-F1
#
_cell.length_a   1.000
_cell.length_b   1.000
_cell.length_c   1.000
_cell.angle_alpha   90.00
_cell.angle_beta   90.00
_cell.angle_gamma   90.00
#
_symmetry.space_group_name_H-M   'P 1'
#
loop_
_entity.id
_entity.type
_entity.pdbx_description
1 polymer ?
#
loop_
_entity_poly.entity_id
_entity_poly.type
_entity_poly.pdbx_seq_one_letter_code
_entity_poly.pdbx_strand_id
1 'polypeptide(L)'
;MSTEAIVRAVLSTVSDHRAMRVLASLTSYNRVQGTIGLVDAAKHVQEVLLQEAGDSLEVELIKFGGTNVPDWMSAPTGWAIHEASVKVEGGTELTLEAHPTLAAAHTPPSGGEVSGEPLIVDREWWRPESYANAKGKVVVSPGDPYIVYRLASDAGAIAVALYSESAPPDAVPYKGLFLSRNEAANSTVPAVSIPRSLLGPLREGRRLTIRVDSDVRRDPGFPIVVAWGDSL
;
A
#
# COMPACT_ATOMS: atom_id res chain seq x y z
N MET A 1 -25.19 33.95 -23.38
CA MET A 1 -25.74 33.48 -22.10
C MET A 1 -25.23 34.41 -21.00
N SER A 2 -26.06 34.88 -20.06
CA SER A 2 -25.54 35.67 -18.94
C SER A 2 -24.80 34.77 -17.94
N THR A 3 -23.84 35.32 -17.20
CA THR A 3 -23.13 34.60 -16.13
C THR A 3 -24.10 33.97 -15.14
N GLU A 4 -25.19 34.67 -14.82
CA GLU A 4 -26.21 34.22 -13.88
C GLU A 4 -27.01 33.01 -14.41
N ALA A 5 -27.27 32.96 -15.73
CA ALA A 5 -27.91 31.82 -16.37
C ALA A 5 -26.98 30.59 -16.38
N ILE A 6 -25.67 30.79 -16.61
CA ILE A 6 -24.67 29.72 -16.57
C ILE A 6 -24.58 29.15 -15.15
N VAL A 7 -24.46 30.00 -14.13
CA VAL A 7 -24.37 29.56 -12.73
C VAL A 7 -25.61 28.77 -12.31
N ARG A 8 -26.82 29.23 -12.66
CA ARG A 8 -28.05 28.49 -12.37
C ARG A 8 -28.10 27.14 -13.08
N ALA A 9 -27.69 27.08 -14.34
CA ALA A 9 -27.64 25.83 -15.09
C ALA A 9 -26.66 24.82 -14.45
N VAL A 10 -25.47 25.27 -14.06
CA VAL A 10 -24.50 24.42 -13.33
C VAL A 10 -25.09 23.95 -12.01
N LEU A 11 -25.60 24.85 -11.18
CA LEU A 11 -26.17 24.48 -9.87
C LEU A 11 -27.35 23.51 -9.99
N SER A 12 -28.16 23.62 -11.05
CA SER A 12 -29.26 22.68 -11.28
C SER A 12 -28.82 21.26 -11.69
N THR A 13 -27.56 21.06 -12.04
CA THR A 13 -27.01 19.76 -12.46
C THR A 13 -26.10 19.11 -11.41
N VAL A 14 -25.73 19.83 -10.36
CA VAL A 14 -24.96 19.31 -9.23
C VAL A 14 -25.87 18.51 -8.30
N SER A 15 -25.41 17.33 -7.87
CA SER A 15 -26.16 16.45 -6.97
C SER A 15 -25.23 15.81 -5.95
N ASP A 16 -25.44 16.11 -4.67
CA ASP A 16 -24.68 15.54 -3.56
C ASP A 16 -24.81 14.01 -3.53
N HIS A 17 -26.02 13.49 -3.76
CA HIS A 17 -26.27 12.05 -3.81
C HIS A 17 -25.45 11.38 -4.93
N ARG A 18 -25.39 12.00 -6.12
CA ARG A 18 -24.59 11.49 -7.25
C ARG A 18 -23.10 11.52 -6.90
N ALA A 19 -22.62 12.61 -6.32
CA ALA A 19 -21.23 12.75 -5.89
C ALA A 19 -20.86 11.68 -4.85
N MET A 20 -21.70 11.46 -3.84
CA MET A 20 -21.49 10.45 -2.80
C MET A 20 -21.52 9.03 -3.36
N ARG A 21 -22.39 8.74 -4.33
CA ARG A 21 -22.44 7.43 -5.00
C ARG A 21 -21.14 7.15 -5.79
N VAL A 22 -20.67 8.14 -6.56
CA VAL A 22 -19.40 8.02 -7.29
C VAL A 22 -18.24 7.84 -6.32
N LEU A 23 -18.18 8.66 -5.27
CA LEU A 23 -17.16 8.54 -4.23
C LEU A 23 -17.16 7.14 -3.58
N ALA A 24 -18.32 6.66 -3.14
CA ALA A 24 -18.46 5.34 -2.53
C ALA A 24 -17.96 4.23 -3.46
N SER A 25 -18.33 4.29 -4.75
CA SER A 25 -17.86 3.32 -5.75
C SER A 25 -16.34 3.38 -5.98
N LEU A 26 -15.72 4.55 -5.94
CA LEU A 26 -14.27 4.68 -6.10
C LEU A 26 -13.51 4.20 -4.86
N THR A 27 -14.09 4.36 -3.67
CA THR A 27 -13.45 3.98 -2.40
C THR A 27 -13.44 2.47 -2.13
N SER A 28 -14.18 1.66 -2.90
CA SER A 28 -14.16 0.20 -2.75
C SER A 28 -12.90 -0.46 -3.33
N TYR A 29 -12.09 0.27 -4.10
CA TYR A 29 -10.88 -0.26 -4.71
C TYR A 29 -9.63 -0.01 -3.85
N ASN A 30 -8.76 -1.01 -3.76
CA ASN A 30 -7.40 -0.82 -3.28
C ASN A 30 -6.60 0.00 -4.32
N ARG A 31 -5.99 1.10 -3.89
CA ARG A 31 -5.26 2.03 -4.76
C ARG A 31 -3.76 2.06 -4.47
N VAL A 32 -3.22 1.00 -3.87
CA VAL A 32 -1.76 0.84 -3.74
C VAL A 32 -1.13 0.78 -5.13
N GLN A 33 -0.04 1.52 -5.29
CA GLN A 33 0.69 1.61 -6.55
C GLN A 33 1.16 0.23 -7.01
N GLY A 34 1.12 -0.01 -8.32
CA GLY A 34 1.54 -1.28 -8.87
C GLY A 34 0.61 -2.46 -8.54
N THR A 35 -0.62 -2.24 -8.09
CA THR A 35 -1.60 -3.32 -7.88
C THR A 35 -2.65 -3.36 -8.99
N ILE A 36 -3.27 -4.53 -9.20
CA ILE A 36 -4.42 -4.64 -10.11
C ILE A 36 -5.62 -3.79 -9.65
N GLY A 37 -5.76 -3.58 -8.35
CA GLY A 37 -6.83 -2.74 -7.79
C GLY A 37 -6.77 -1.30 -8.31
N LEU A 38 -5.57 -0.74 -8.51
CA LEU A 38 -5.42 0.59 -9.11
C LEU A 38 -5.84 0.60 -10.59
N VAL A 39 -5.53 -0.47 -11.33
CA VAL A 39 -5.94 -0.65 -12.73
C VAL A 39 -7.46 -0.78 -12.82
N ASP A 40 -8.09 -1.54 -11.93
CA ASP A 40 -9.53 -1.73 -11.91
C ASP A 40 -10.25 -0.45 -11.47
N ALA A 41 -9.69 0.30 -10.52
CA ALA A 41 -10.20 1.63 -10.16
C ALA A 41 -10.18 2.58 -11.36
N ALA A 42 -9.14 2.54 -12.18
CA ALA A 42 -9.05 3.38 -13.37
C ALA A 42 -10.04 2.97 -14.47
N LYS A 43 -10.25 1.67 -14.69
CA LYS A 43 -11.32 1.19 -15.59
C LYS A 43 -12.69 1.66 -15.10
N HIS A 44 -12.94 1.58 -13.79
CA HIS A 44 -14.18 2.07 -13.20
C HIS A 44 -14.36 3.57 -13.42
N VAL A 45 -13.30 4.38 -13.28
CA VAL A 45 -13.35 5.82 -13.62
C VAL A 45 -13.71 6.03 -15.09
N GLN A 46 -13.09 5.28 -16.01
CA GLN A 46 -13.43 5.35 -17.44
C GLN A 46 -14.90 5.01 -17.68
N GLU A 47 -15.41 3.94 -17.08
CA GLU A 47 -16.82 3.53 -17.17
C GLU A 47 -17.77 4.61 -16.66
N VAL A 48 -17.47 5.22 -15.50
CA VAL A 48 -18.27 6.32 -14.94
C VAL A 48 -18.25 7.53 -15.88
N LEU A 49 -17.10 7.91 -16.44
CA LEU A 49 -17.01 9.05 -17.37
C LEU A 49 -17.83 8.81 -18.65
N LEU A 50 -17.73 7.62 -19.25
CA LEU A 50 -18.50 7.25 -20.42
C LEU A 50 -20.01 7.22 -20.15
N GLN A 51 -20.42 6.69 -19.00
CA GLN A 51 -21.84 6.65 -18.60
C GLN A 51 -22.41 8.05 -18.35
N GLU A 52 -21.62 8.94 -17.72
CA GLU A 52 -22.11 10.23 -17.25
C GLU A 52 -21.99 11.35 -18.30
N ALA A 53 -21.09 11.22 -19.28
CA ALA A 53 -20.90 12.19 -20.36
C ALA A 53 -21.46 11.74 -21.72
N GLY A 54 -21.76 10.44 -21.89
CA GLY A 54 -22.20 9.88 -23.17
C GLY A 54 -21.22 10.21 -24.30
N ASP A 55 -21.75 10.54 -25.48
CA ASP A 55 -20.96 10.87 -26.67
C ASP A 55 -20.28 12.26 -26.60
N SER A 56 -20.39 12.98 -25.48
CA SER A 56 -19.81 14.33 -25.33
C SER A 56 -18.32 14.31 -24.98
N LEU A 57 -17.79 13.16 -24.56
CA LEU A 57 -16.39 12.96 -24.22
C LEU A 57 -15.86 11.69 -24.88
N GLU A 58 -14.70 11.82 -25.49
CA GLU A 58 -13.79 10.71 -25.76
C GLU A 58 -13.05 10.39 -24.46
N VAL A 59 -12.96 9.09 -24.12
CA VAL A 59 -12.29 8.64 -22.88
C VAL A 59 -11.36 7.47 -23.18
N GLU A 60 -10.06 7.68 -22.95
CA GLU A 60 -9.03 6.67 -23.17
C GLU A 60 -8.37 6.24 -21.86
N LEU A 61 -8.19 4.92 -21.70
CA LEU A 61 -7.37 4.34 -20.65
C LEU A 61 -5.99 3.99 -21.21
N ILE A 62 -5.00 4.81 -20.89
CA ILE A 62 -3.61 4.61 -21.27
C ILE A 62 -2.92 3.79 -20.17
N LYS A 63 -2.18 2.75 -20.54
CA LYS A 63 -1.38 1.95 -19.60
C LYS A 63 0.11 2.22 -19.82
N PHE A 64 0.79 2.76 -18.82
CA PHE A 64 2.25 2.97 -18.81
C PHE A 64 2.95 1.87 -18.01
N GLY A 65 3.92 1.15 -18.57
CA GLY A 65 4.55 0.06 -17.84
C GLY A 65 5.66 -0.64 -18.58
N GLY A 66 6.51 -1.35 -17.83
CA GLY A 66 7.45 -2.30 -18.41
C GLY A 66 8.67 -1.60 -19.01
N THR A 67 8.85 -1.72 -20.32
CA THR A 67 9.86 -0.99 -21.11
C THR A 67 9.33 0.32 -21.69
N ASN A 68 8.02 0.58 -21.60
CA ASN A 68 7.37 1.78 -22.14
C ASN A 68 7.09 2.78 -21.02
N VAL A 69 8.18 3.24 -20.43
CA VAL A 69 8.18 4.23 -19.36
C VAL A 69 9.07 5.35 -19.88
N PRO A 70 8.62 6.62 -19.87
CA PRO A 70 9.49 7.71 -20.25
C PRO A 70 10.78 7.67 -19.42
N ASP A 71 11.94 7.94 -20.03
CA ASP A 71 13.25 7.82 -19.36
C ASP A 71 13.37 8.66 -18.06
N TRP A 72 12.55 9.70 -17.92
CA TRP A 72 12.46 10.56 -16.75
C TRP A 72 11.58 10.02 -15.61
N MET A 73 10.94 8.86 -15.80
CA MET A 73 10.03 8.22 -14.85
C MET A 73 10.52 6.82 -14.50
N SER A 74 10.69 6.53 -13.21
CA SER A 74 10.92 5.18 -12.72
C SER A 74 9.60 4.42 -12.70
N ALA A 75 9.48 3.32 -13.44
CA ALA A 75 8.28 2.50 -13.33
C ALA A 75 8.24 1.75 -11.99
N PRO A 76 7.09 1.78 -11.31
CA PRO A 76 6.89 1.16 -10.01
C PRO A 76 7.05 -0.33 -10.17
N THR A 77 7.47 -0.95 -9.09
CA THR A 77 7.45 -2.40 -8.97
C THR A 77 5.99 -2.84 -8.82
N GLY A 78 5.54 -3.75 -9.67
CA GLY A 78 4.22 -4.34 -9.50
C GLY A 78 4.16 -5.18 -8.23
N TRP A 79 2.98 -5.25 -7.63
CA TRP A 79 2.76 -5.97 -6.39
C TRP A 79 1.35 -6.52 -6.34
N ALA A 80 1.22 -7.78 -5.96
CA ALA A 80 -0.06 -8.40 -5.66
C ALA A 80 0.06 -9.08 -4.32
N ILE A 81 -0.82 -8.72 -3.39
CA ILE A 81 -0.93 -9.35 -2.08
C ILE A 81 -2.10 -10.31 -2.11
N HIS A 82 -1.86 -11.56 -1.71
CA HIS A 82 -2.87 -12.62 -1.69
C HIS A 82 -3.31 -12.92 -0.26
N GLU A 83 -2.33 -13.01 0.64
CA GLU A 83 -2.54 -13.36 2.04
C GLU A 83 -1.57 -12.58 2.92
N ALA A 84 -2.03 -12.13 4.08
CA ALA A 84 -1.13 -11.74 5.16
C ALA A 84 -1.77 -12.07 6.51
N SER A 85 -0.96 -12.55 7.45
CA SER A 85 -1.38 -12.70 8.83
C SER A 85 -0.26 -12.34 9.81
N VAL A 86 -0.65 -11.86 10.97
CA VAL A 86 0.24 -11.52 12.08
C VAL A 86 -0.38 -12.04 13.37
N LYS A 87 0.42 -12.74 14.17
CA LYS A 87 -0.01 -13.28 15.47
C LYS A 87 1.08 -13.14 16.52
N VAL A 88 0.76 -12.43 17.60
CA VAL A 88 1.58 -12.44 18.81
C VAL A 88 1.26 -13.69 19.61
N GLU A 89 2.28 -14.32 20.21
CA GLU A 89 2.09 -15.46 21.10
C GLU A 89 1.06 -15.18 22.21
N GLY A 90 0.06 -16.06 22.31
CA GLY A 90 -1.06 -15.94 23.25
C GLY A 90 -2.09 -14.85 22.89
N GLY A 91 -1.98 -14.21 21.71
CA GLY A 91 -2.91 -13.21 21.20
C GLY A 91 -3.80 -13.70 20.05
N THR A 92 -4.69 -12.82 19.62
CA THR A 92 -5.54 -13.02 18.43
C THR A 92 -4.74 -12.76 17.15
N GLU A 93 -5.06 -13.50 16.10
CA GLU A 93 -4.49 -13.31 14.77
C GLU A 93 -5.14 -12.11 14.07
N LEU A 94 -4.32 -11.27 13.45
CA LEU A 94 -4.75 -10.22 12.52
C LEU A 94 -4.55 -10.73 11.10
N THR A 95 -5.52 -10.49 10.21
CA THR A 95 -5.48 -10.95 8.82
C THR A 95 -5.64 -9.78 7.84
N LEU A 96 -5.16 -9.96 6.62
CA LEU A 96 -5.32 -9.01 5.51
C LEU A 96 -6.79 -8.66 5.25
N GLU A 97 -7.69 -9.63 5.38
CA GLU A 97 -9.13 -9.47 5.16
C GLU A 97 -9.73 -8.46 6.16
N ALA A 98 -9.40 -8.61 7.44
CA ALA A 98 -9.85 -7.70 8.49
C ALA A 98 -9.09 -6.35 8.45
N HIS A 99 -7.84 -6.38 8.00
CA HIS A 99 -6.94 -5.23 7.99
C HIS A 99 -6.21 -5.09 6.65
N PRO A 100 -6.80 -4.40 5.66
CA PRO A 100 -6.23 -4.28 4.31
C PRO A 100 -4.83 -3.62 4.23
N THR A 101 -4.39 -2.95 5.30
CA THR A 101 -3.08 -2.29 5.44
C THR A 101 -2.06 -3.12 6.22
N LEU A 102 -2.38 -4.39 6.55
CA LEU A 102 -1.53 -5.27 7.36
C LEU A 102 -0.21 -5.60 6.68
N ALA A 103 -0.19 -5.87 5.37
CA ALA A 103 1.05 -6.02 4.63
C ALA A 103 1.64 -4.63 4.31
N ALA A 104 2.93 -4.44 4.58
CA ALA A 104 3.60 -3.23 4.12
C ALA A 104 3.63 -3.24 2.58
N ALA A 105 3.20 -2.17 1.92
CA ALA A 105 3.14 -2.12 0.47
C ALA A 105 4.50 -2.46 -0.15
N HIS A 106 4.48 -3.35 -1.14
CA HIS A 106 5.67 -3.90 -1.80
C HIS A 106 6.59 -4.75 -0.92
N THR A 107 6.08 -5.31 0.18
CA THR A 107 6.80 -6.36 0.91
C THR A 107 7.05 -7.58 0.03
N PRO A 108 8.21 -8.25 0.15
CA PRO A 108 8.43 -9.60 -0.36
C PRO A 108 7.52 -10.63 0.34
N PRO A 109 7.29 -11.80 -0.28
CA PRO A 109 6.66 -12.93 0.38
C PRO A 109 7.57 -13.51 1.47
N SER A 110 6.97 -14.09 2.50
CA SER A 110 7.70 -14.75 3.59
C SER A 110 8.15 -16.18 3.25
N GLY A 111 7.60 -16.78 2.19
CA GLY A 111 7.88 -18.18 1.82
C GLY A 111 7.31 -19.23 2.79
N GLY A 112 6.38 -18.83 3.65
CA GLY A 112 5.83 -19.64 4.75
C GLY A 112 5.63 -18.82 6.02
N GLU A 113 5.34 -19.47 7.14
CA GLU A 113 5.28 -18.78 8.43
C GLU A 113 6.69 -18.49 8.95
N VAL A 114 6.90 -17.26 9.40
CA VAL A 114 8.14 -16.82 10.05
C VAL A 114 7.81 -16.40 11.47
N SER A 115 8.47 -17.00 12.46
CA SER A 115 8.26 -16.70 13.88
C SER A 115 9.57 -16.37 14.59
N GLY A 116 9.62 -15.22 15.25
CA GLY A 116 10.82 -14.79 15.96
C GLY A 116 10.53 -13.95 17.20
N GLU A 117 11.56 -13.84 18.04
CA GLU A 117 11.56 -12.87 19.12
C GLU A 117 11.61 -11.44 18.55
N PRO A 118 10.90 -10.49 19.18
CA PRO A 118 10.95 -9.11 18.75
C PRO A 118 12.27 -8.43 19.16
N LEU A 119 12.84 -7.63 18.24
CA LEU A 119 13.81 -6.59 18.55
C LEU A 119 13.10 -5.24 18.42
N ILE A 120 12.86 -4.57 19.54
CA ILE A 120 12.18 -3.27 19.56
C ILE A 120 13.20 -2.16 19.27
N VAL A 121 13.00 -1.43 18.18
CA VAL A 121 13.81 -0.28 17.75
C VAL A 121 12.93 0.97 17.71
N ASP A 122 12.64 1.52 18.88
CA ASP A 122 11.71 2.66 19.06
C ASP A 122 12.38 4.02 18.76
N ARG A 123 13.71 4.09 18.89
CA ARG A 123 14.50 5.32 18.70
C ARG A 123 15.73 5.01 17.89
N GLU A 124 16.29 6.07 17.30
CA GLU A 124 17.51 5.97 16.50
C GLU A 124 17.41 4.87 15.42
N TRP A 125 16.21 4.65 14.89
CA TRP A 125 15.92 3.64 13.88
C TRP A 125 16.68 3.88 12.57
N TRP A 126 17.25 5.07 12.38
CA TRP A 126 18.11 5.40 11.24
C TRP A 126 19.58 4.99 11.42
N ARG A 127 19.97 4.54 12.61
CA ARG A 127 21.34 4.13 12.93
C ARG A 127 21.53 2.61 12.72
N PRO A 128 22.53 2.17 11.96
CA PRO A 128 22.85 0.74 11.82
C PRO A 128 23.11 0.03 13.16
N GLU A 129 23.67 0.72 14.14
CA GLU A 129 24.00 0.18 15.46
C GLU A 129 22.76 -0.31 16.23
N SER A 130 21.59 0.30 15.98
CA SER A 130 20.31 -0.10 16.57
C SER A 130 19.89 -1.53 16.17
N TYR A 131 20.52 -2.09 15.13
CA TYR A 131 20.19 -3.41 14.55
C TYR A 131 21.25 -4.48 14.85
N ALA A 132 22.24 -4.21 15.71
CA ALA A 132 23.34 -5.15 15.99
C ALA A 132 22.90 -6.56 16.43
N ASN A 133 21.70 -6.69 17.02
CA ASN A 133 21.11 -7.95 17.49
C ASN A 133 19.91 -8.42 16.64
N ALA A 134 19.75 -7.90 15.41
CA ALA A 134 18.59 -8.20 14.58
C ALA A 134 18.61 -9.61 13.97
N LYS A 135 19.79 -10.24 13.87
CA LYS A 135 19.95 -11.56 13.24
C LYS A 135 18.99 -12.59 13.84
N GLY A 136 18.11 -13.15 13.00
CA GLY A 136 17.15 -14.18 13.44
C GLY A 136 15.93 -13.63 14.20
N LYS A 137 15.76 -12.30 14.30
CA LYS A 137 14.68 -11.65 15.05
C LYS A 137 13.69 -10.93 14.14
N VAL A 138 12.52 -10.63 14.69
CA VAL A 138 11.55 -9.75 14.06
C VAL A 138 11.81 -8.33 14.54
N VAL A 139 12.23 -7.43 13.65
CA VAL A 139 12.47 -6.04 14.02
C VAL A 139 11.15 -5.30 14.10
N VAL A 140 10.90 -4.60 15.20
CA VAL A 140 9.66 -3.83 15.42
C VAL A 140 10.01 -2.35 15.58
N SER A 141 9.46 -1.47 14.75
CA SER A 141 9.85 -0.05 14.77
C SER A 141 8.74 0.92 14.31
N PRO A 142 8.70 2.16 14.82
CA PRO A 142 7.84 3.21 14.29
C PRO A 142 8.45 3.98 13.11
N GLY A 143 9.72 3.71 12.79
CA GLY A 143 10.54 4.51 11.90
C GLY A 143 10.09 4.58 10.45
N ASP A 144 10.91 5.24 9.63
CA ASP A 144 10.72 5.26 8.19
C ASP A 144 10.78 3.82 7.64
N PRO A 145 9.74 3.35 6.92
CA PRO A 145 9.64 1.97 6.47
C PRO A 145 10.83 1.50 5.64
N TYR A 146 11.28 2.32 4.70
CA TYR A 146 12.37 1.95 3.80
C TYR A 146 13.70 1.83 4.56
N ILE A 147 14.00 2.82 5.40
CA ILE A 147 15.25 2.83 6.20
C ILE A 147 15.27 1.66 7.18
N VAL A 148 14.19 1.46 7.93
CA VAL A 148 14.06 0.35 8.90
C VAL A 148 14.22 -0.98 8.18
N TYR A 149 13.49 -1.17 7.08
CA TYR A 149 13.51 -2.40 6.33
C TYR A 149 14.91 -2.74 5.83
N ARG A 150 15.60 -1.78 5.22
CA ARG A 150 16.96 -1.99 4.69
C ARG A 150 17.93 -2.35 5.81
N LEU A 151 17.98 -1.55 6.88
CA LEU A 151 18.92 -1.78 7.99
C LEU A 151 18.64 -3.10 8.73
N ALA A 152 17.37 -3.44 8.93
CA ALA A 152 16.98 -4.71 9.54
C ALA A 152 17.36 -5.90 8.64
N SER A 153 17.09 -5.81 7.34
CA SER A 153 17.40 -6.86 6.37
C SER A 153 18.91 -7.09 6.27
N ASP A 154 19.69 -6.01 6.15
CA ASP A 154 21.16 -6.07 6.10
C ASP A 154 21.76 -6.69 7.37
N ALA A 155 21.12 -6.46 8.52
CA ALA A 155 21.51 -7.04 9.81
C ALA A 155 20.98 -8.49 10.04
N GLY A 156 20.28 -9.07 9.07
CA GLY A 156 19.82 -10.46 9.09
C GLY A 156 18.53 -10.71 9.87
N ALA A 157 17.67 -9.69 10.02
CA ALA A 157 16.31 -9.86 10.53
C ALA A 157 15.54 -10.87 9.67
N ILE A 158 14.65 -11.63 10.31
CA ILE A 158 13.80 -12.61 9.61
C ILE A 158 12.46 -12.01 9.18
N ALA A 159 12.05 -10.90 9.80
CA ALA A 159 10.88 -10.12 9.40
C ALA A 159 10.97 -8.70 9.98
N VAL A 160 10.14 -7.80 9.47
CA VAL A 160 9.97 -6.43 9.96
C VAL A 160 8.51 -6.15 10.29
N ALA A 161 8.24 -5.53 11.43
CA ALA A 161 6.93 -5.08 11.84
C ALA A 161 6.95 -3.57 12.13
N LEU A 162 6.13 -2.82 11.41
CA LEU A 162 6.09 -1.37 11.45
C LEU A 162 4.85 -0.89 12.18
N TYR A 163 5.00 0.06 13.09
CA TYR A 163 3.85 0.70 13.74
C TYR A 163 3.88 2.22 13.57
N SER A 164 2.91 2.92 14.15
CA SER A 164 2.88 4.38 14.20
C SER A 164 2.67 4.85 15.63
N GLU A 165 3.50 5.80 16.07
CA GLU A 165 3.34 6.45 17.37
C GLU A 165 2.11 7.37 17.39
N SER A 166 1.78 7.98 16.26
CA SER A 166 0.69 8.97 16.15
C SER A 166 -0.67 8.36 15.80
N ALA A 167 -0.70 7.11 15.33
CA ALA A 167 -1.95 6.44 15.01
C ALA A 167 -2.71 6.02 16.30
N PRO A 168 -4.06 5.87 16.20
CA PRO A 168 -4.84 5.23 17.24
C PRO A 168 -4.23 3.86 17.62
N PRO A 169 -4.29 3.44 18.90
CA PRO A 169 -3.59 2.24 19.37
C PRO A 169 -3.88 0.95 18.59
N ASP A 170 -5.12 0.77 18.17
CA ASP A 170 -5.60 -0.44 17.45
C ASP A 170 -5.62 -0.28 15.93
N ALA A 171 -5.17 0.87 15.41
CA ALA A 171 -5.11 1.09 13.97
C ALA A 171 -3.87 0.39 13.37
N VAL A 172 -4.08 -0.28 12.24
CA VAL A 172 -3.01 -0.86 11.41
C VAL A 172 -2.57 0.22 10.40
N PRO A 173 -1.41 0.87 10.57
CA PRO A 173 -1.03 1.99 9.72
C PRO A 173 -0.70 1.52 8.30
N TYR A 174 -1.02 2.33 7.29
CA TYR A 174 -0.47 2.11 5.96
C TYR A 174 1.02 2.45 5.95
N LYS A 175 1.85 1.47 5.56
CA LYS A 175 3.30 1.62 5.39
C LYS A 175 3.68 1.04 4.05
N GLY A 176 4.64 1.65 3.36
CA GLY A 176 5.14 1.15 2.07
C GLY A 176 6.65 1.17 2.05
N LEU A 177 7.24 0.10 1.53
CA LEU A 177 8.69 -0.04 1.42
C LEU A 177 9.25 0.74 0.22
N PHE A 178 8.46 0.84 -0.86
CA PHE A 178 8.84 1.53 -2.10
C PHE A 178 10.20 1.11 -2.67
N LEU A 179 10.50 -0.19 -2.59
CA LEU A 179 11.74 -0.77 -3.11
C LEU A 179 11.86 -0.52 -4.61
N SER A 180 13.07 -0.18 -5.05
CA SER A 180 13.42 -0.23 -6.48
C SER A 180 13.23 -1.64 -7.04
N ARG A 181 13.11 -1.77 -8.36
CA ARG A 181 12.97 -3.10 -9.00
C ARG A 181 14.09 -4.06 -8.62
N ASN A 182 15.32 -3.56 -8.51
CA ASN A 182 16.47 -4.39 -8.14
C ASN A 182 16.41 -4.79 -6.65
N GLU A 183 16.04 -3.87 -5.76
CA GLU A 183 15.87 -4.21 -4.34
C GLU A 183 14.74 -5.22 -4.15
N ALA A 184 13.59 -5.01 -4.80
CA ALA A 184 12.44 -5.90 -4.70
C ALA A 184 12.72 -7.31 -5.24
N ALA A 185 13.52 -7.43 -6.31
CA ALA A 185 13.90 -8.72 -6.89
C ALA A 185 14.85 -9.53 -6.00
N ASN A 186 15.62 -8.88 -5.13
CA ASN A 186 16.62 -9.52 -4.27
C ASN A 186 16.20 -9.59 -2.79
N SER A 187 15.09 -8.95 -2.44
CA SER A 187 14.56 -8.87 -1.08
C SER A 187 13.76 -10.11 -0.71
N THR A 188 13.99 -10.66 0.48
CA THR A 188 13.33 -11.87 0.98
C THR A 188 12.72 -11.72 2.37
N VAL A 189 12.95 -10.60 3.05
CA VAL A 189 12.44 -10.36 4.40
C VAL A 189 11.02 -9.82 4.29
N PRO A 190 10.00 -10.49 4.87
CA PRO A 190 8.64 -9.95 4.88
C PRO A 190 8.52 -8.77 5.85
N ALA A 191 7.69 -7.79 5.48
CA ALA A 191 7.37 -6.61 6.26
C ALA A 191 5.86 -6.42 6.41
N VAL A 192 5.41 -6.20 7.64
CA VAL A 192 4.01 -5.97 8.00
C VAL A 192 3.85 -4.69 8.78
N SER A 193 2.64 -4.14 8.77
CA SER A 193 2.20 -3.07 9.65
C SER A 193 1.45 -3.69 10.83
N ILE A 194 1.68 -3.22 12.05
CA ILE A 194 1.00 -3.71 13.25
C ILE A 194 0.38 -2.57 14.05
N PRO A 195 -0.70 -2.82 14.80
CA PRO A 195 -1.23 -1.84 15.73
C PRO A 195 -0.30 -1.70 16.94
N ARG A 196 -0.26 -0.49 17.50
CA ARG A 196 0.59 -0.16 18.65
C ARG A 196 0.17 -0.91 19.92
N SER A 197 -1.08 -1.37 20.01
CA SER A 197 -1.55 -2.21 21.12
C SER A 197 -0.80 -3.55 21.23
N LEU A 198 -0.15 -4.04 20.16
CA LEU A 198 0.68 -5.24 20.22
C LEU A 198 2.04 -5.02 20.89
N LEU A 199 2.49 -3.78 21.11
CA LEU A 199 3.83 -3.52 21.65
C LEU A 199 4.02 -3.99 23.09
N GLY A 200 2.97 -4.00 23.93
CA GLY A 200 3.07 -4.47 25.31
C GLY A 200 3.56 -5.92 25.38
N PRO A 201 2.80 -6.87 24.82
CA PRO A 201 3.22 -8.26 24.71
C PRO A 201 4.58 -8.47 24.01
N LEU A 202 4.87 -7.70 22.96
CA LEU A 202 6.16 -7.81 22.26
C LEU A 202 7.33 -7.34 23.14
N ARG A 203 7.15 -6.31 23.97
CA ARG A 203 8.16 -5.87 24.94
C ARG A 203 8.37 -6.87 26.08
N GLU A 204 7.38 -7.71 26.37
CA GLU A 204 7.52 -8.87 27.26
C GLU A 204 8.32 -10.03 26.62
N GLY A 205 8.70 -9.91 25.34
CA GLY A 205 9.46 -10.91 24.61
C GLY A 205 8.60 -11.97 23.92
N ARG A 206 7.27 -11.81 23.90
CA ARG A 206 6.38 -12.74 23.19
C ARG A 206 6.69 -12.75 21.71
N ARG A 207 6.75 -13.95 21.13
CA ARG A 207 7.10 -14.14 19.73
C ARG A 207 6.04 -13.55 18.80
N LEU A 208 6.51 -12.99 17.69
CA LEU A 208 5.66 -12.53 16.60
C LEU A 208 5.77 -13.51 15.43
N THR A 209 4.63 -14.04 15.01
CA THR A 209 4.51 -14.89 13.83
C THR A 209 3.89 -14.10 12.69
N ILE A 210 4.51 -14.16 11.52
CA ILE A 210 4.15 -13.39 10.32
C ILE A 210 4.06 -14.36 9.15
N ARG A 211 3.02 -14.19 8.34
CA ARG A 211 2.88 -14.84 7.03
C ARG A 211 2.51 -13.77 6.02
N VAL A 212 3.20 -13.75 4.89
CA VAL A 212 2.91 -12.87 3.76
C VAL A 212 3.04 -13.69 2.49
N ASP A 213 1.94 -13.78 1.74
CA ASP A 213 1.93 -14.32 0.39
C ASP A 213 1.68 -13.19 -0.60
N SER A 214 2.70 -12.87 -1.39
CA SER A 214 2.67 -11.78 -2.35
C SER A 214 3.56 -12.03 -3.55
N ASP A 215 3.13 -11.53 -4.71
CA ASP A 215 3.95 -11.47 -5.91
C ASP A 215 4.56 -10.08 -6.07
N VAL A 216 5.87 -10.04 -6.25
CA VAL A 216 6.56 -8.88 -6.83
C VAL A 216 6.44 -9.02 -8.36
N ARG A 217 5.49 -8.31 -8.96
CA ARG A 217 5.27 -8.34 -10.41
C ARG A 217 6.22 -7.38 -11.10
N ARG A 218 6.77 -7.78 -12.26
CA ARG A 218 7.63 -6.90 -13.05
C ARG A 218 6.89 -5.66 -13.57
N ASP A 219 5.60 -5.77 -13.87
CA ASP A 219 4.83 -4.65 -14.42
C ASP A 219 3.31 -4.90 -14.47
N PRO A 220 2.50 -4.22 -13.65
CA PRO A 220 1.04 -4.22 -13.74
C PRO A 220 0.52 -3.10 -14.66
N GLY A 221 1.39 -2.18 -15.07
CA GLY A 221 1.03 -0.90 -15.67
C GLY A 221 0.54 0.13 -14.65
N PHE A 222 0.87 1.39 -14.88
CA PHE A 222 0.21 2.57 -14.35
C PHE A 222 -0.94 2.95 -15.28
N PRO A 223 -2.18 2.93 -14.79
CA PRO A 223 -3.30 3.40 -15.57
C PRO A 223 -3.39 4.93 -15.52
N ILE A 224 -3.62 5.56 -16.67
CA ILE A 224 -4.01 6.96 -16.80
C ILE A 224 -5.32 6.98 -17.56
N VAL A 225 -6.33 7.64 -17.00
CA VAL A 225 -7.58 7.93 -17.71
C VAL A 225 -7.50 9.35 -18.23
N VAL A 226 -7.61 9.52 -19.54
CA VAL A 226 -7.67 10.82 -20.21
C VAL A 226 -9.06 10.97 -20.81
N ALA A 227 -9.68 12.14 -20.62
CA ALA A 227 -10.97 12.45 -21.20
C ALA A 227 -10.92 13.83 -21.86
N TRP A 228 -11.45 13.95 -23.08
CA TRP A 228 -11.50 15.19 -23.84
C TRP A 228 -12.80 15.26 -24.63
N GLY A 229 -13.31 16.46 -24.86
CA GLY A 229 -14.40 16.68 -25.82
C GLY A 229 -13.83 17.02 -27.20
N ASP A 230 -14.67 16.99 -28.21
CA ASP A 230 -14.33 17.61 -29.50
C ASP A 230 -13.91 19.06 -29.27
N SER A 231 -12.74 19.40 -29.80
CA SER A 231 -12.27 20.78 -29.82
C SER A 231 -13.25 21.60 -30.67
N LEU A 232 -13.86 22.64 -30.08
CA LEU A 232 -14.42 23.75 -30.86
C LEU A 232 -13.33 24.46 -31.66
#